data_AF-A0A7Y4R3M0-F1
#
_entry.id   AF-A0A7Y4R3M0-F1
#
_cell.length_a   1.000
_cell.length_b   1.000
_cell.length_c   1.000
_cell.angle_alpha   90.00
_cell.angle_beta   90.00
_cell.angle_gamma   90.00
#
_symmetry.space_group_name_H-M   'P 1'
#
loop_
_entity.id
_entity.type
_entity.pdbx_description
1 polymer ?
#
loop_
_entity_poly.entity_id
_entity_poly.type
_entity_poly.pdbx_seq_one_letter_code
_entity_poly.pdbx_strand_id
1 'polypeptide(L)' 'MKYIPSPIPIKYDYMYSATANKSGRMQYHKVRPGVSKLRIPRQEFIKAFNDMAILAINPIQLRGQDIVFQLEFYV' A
#
# COMPACT_ATOMS: atom_id res chain seq x y z
N MET A 1 19.26 7.45 -4.92
CA MET A 1 19.20 5.99 -5.12
C MET A 1 19.08 5.72 -6.61
N LYS A 2 19.95 4.91 -7.20
CA LYS A 2 19.75 4.41 -8.58
C LYS A 2 18.74 3.26 -8.49
N TYR A 3 17.51 3.51 -8.93
CA TYR A 3 16.45 2.50 -9.00
C TYR A 3 16.73 1.57 -10.18
N ILE A 4 16.87 0.27 -9.92
CA ILE A 4 16.92 -0.75 -10.96
C ILE A 4 15.51 -1.32 -11.09
N PRO A 5 14.76 -1.00 -12.16
CA PRO A 5 13.44 -1.56 -12.34
C PRO A 5 13.53 -3.08 -12.54
N SER A 6 12.52 -3.80 -12.05
CA SER A 6 12.34 -5.18 -12.49
C SER A 6 12.14 -5.19 -14.01
N PRO A 7 12.82 -6.06 -14.77
CA PRO A 7 12.62 -6.18 -16.21
C PRO A 7 11.22 -6.70 -16.57
N ILE A 8 10.49 -7.26 -15.60
CA ILE A 8 9.16 -7.84 -15.76
C ILE A 8 8.20 -7.22 -14.72
N PRO A 9 6.97 -6.82 -15.10
CA PRO A 9 5.97 -6.35 -14.14
C PRO A 9 5.67 -7.42 -13.09
N ILE A 10 5.66 -7.01 -11.82
CA ILE A 10 5.26 -7.90 -10.72
C ILE A 10 3.78 -8.24 -10.91
N LYS A 11 3.47 -9.53 -10.97
CA LYS A 11 2.09 -10.02 -10.93
C LYS A 11 1.66 -10.12 -9.47
N TYR A 12 0.55 -9.50 -9.14
CA TYR A 12 -0.05 -9.51 -7.81
C TYR A 12 -1.57 -9.48 -7.97
N ASP A 13 -2.28 -10.06 -7.02
CA ASP A 13 -3.74 -10.13 -7.02
C ASP A 13 -4.34 -8.86 -6.43
N TYR A 14 -3.74 -8.35 -5.35
CA TYR A 14 -4.21 -7.15 -4.66
C TYR A 14 -3.06 -6.25 -4.22
N MET A 15 -3.30 -4.94 -4.27
CA MET A 15 -2.48 -3.94 -3.60
C MET A 15 -3.28 -3.36 -2.43
N TYR A 16 -2.67 -3.35 -1.26
CA TYR A 16 -3.22 -2.70 -0.08
C TYR A 16 -2.48 -1.40 0.19
N SER A 17 -3.21 -0.33 0.51
CA SER A 17 -2.63 1.01 0.71
C SER A 17 -3.10 1.62 2.02
N ALA A 18 -2.17 2.18 2.78
CA ALA A 18 -2.43 3.00 3.96
C ALA A 18 -1.89 4.42 3.74
N THR A 19 -2.79 5.38 3.53
CA THR A 19 -2.45 6.77 3.16
C THR A 19 -3.18 7.78 4.05
N ALA A 20 -2.52 8.87 4.43
CA ALA A 20 -3.16 9.98 5.12
C ALA A 20 -4.05 10.77 4.16
N ASN A 21 -5.23 11.20 4.62
CA ASN A 21 -5.98 12.24 3.93
C ASN A 21 -5.45 13.65 4.29
N LYS A 22 -6.07 14.70 3.71
CA LYS A 22 -5.72 16.10 4.01
C LYS A 22 -5.82 16.48 5.49
N SER A 23 -6.63 15.76 6.28
CA SER A 23 -6.78 15.97 7.72
C SER A 23 -5.83 15.10 8.56
N GLY A 24 -4.87 14.40 7.95
CA GLY A 24 -3.91 13.52 8.65
C GLY A 24 -4.48 12.16 9.09
N ARG A 25 -5.75 11.86 8.81
CA ARG A 25 -6.36 10.57 9.18
C ARG A 25 -5.98 9.50 8.16
N MET A 26 -5.52 8.34 8.66
CA MET A 26 -5.22 7.19 7.82
C MET A 26 -6.47 6.65 7.13
N GLN A 27 -6.30 6.33 5.85
CA GLN A 27 -7.29 5.67 5.01
C GLN A 27 -6.68 4.41 4.43
N TYR A 28 -7.46 3.33 4.48
CA TYR A 28 -7.03 2.01 4.03
C TYR A 28 -7.80 1.63 2.78
N HIS A 29 -7.10 1.10 1.79
CA HIS A 29 -7.70 0.65 0.53
C HIS A 29 -7.20 -0.73 0.16
N LYS A 30 -8.09 -1.52 -0.44
CA LYS A 30 -7.80 -2.75 -1.18
C LYS A 30 -8.05 -2.48 -2.65
N VAL A 31 -7.05 -2.71 -3.48
CA VAL A 31 -7.09 -2.45 -4.91
C VAL A 31 -6.87 -3.76 -5.65
N ARG A 32 -7.79 -4.12 -6.52
CA ARG A 32 -7.60 -5.19 -7.49
C ARG A 32 -7.20 -4.57 -8.83
N PRO A 33 -6.02 -4.87 -9.38
CA PRO A 33 -5.51 -4.26 -10.60
C PRO A 33 -6.52 -4.32 -11.75
N GLY A 34 -6.83 -3.16 -12.35
CA GLY A 34 -7.75 -3.07 -13.48
C GLY A 34 -9.23 -3.32 -13.15
N VAL A 35 -9.59 -3.59 -11.88
CA VAL A 35 -10.97 -3.96 -11.51
C VAL A 35 -11.58 -2.96 -10.53
N SER A 36 -10.95 -2.73 -9.37
CA SER A 36 -11.60 -1.92 -8.32
C SER A 36 -10.62 -1.33 -7.33
N LYS A 37 -11.04 -0.23 -6.70
CA LYS A 37 -10.43 0.37 -5.51
C LYS A 37 -11.50 0.49 -4.43
N LEU A 38 -11.38 -0.30 -3.37
CA LEU A 38 -12.33 -0.37 -2.27
C LEU A 38 -11.70 0.23 -1.01
N ARG A 39 -12.45 1.09 -0.33
CA ARG A 39 -12.07 1.55 1.02
C ARG A 39 -12.39 0.43 2.00
N ILE A 40 -11.42 0.08 2.84
CA ILE A 40 -11.55 -1.02 3.81
C ILE A 40 -11.33 -0.51 5.25
N PRO A 41 -11.80 -1.26 6.26
CA PRO A 41 -11.46 -0.98 7.66
C PRO A 41 -9.97 -1.22 7.97
N ARG A 42 -9.45 -0.54 9.00
CA ARG A 42 -8.07 -0.73 9.50
C ARG A 42 -7.76 -2.20 9.83
N GLN A 43 -8.72 -2.91 10.41
CA GLN A 43 -8.51 -4.28 10.86
C GLN A 43 -8.33 -5.26 9.70
N GLU A 44 -9.03 -5.04 8.59
CA GLU A 44 -8.83 -5.82 7.36
C GLU A 44 -7.44 -5.59 6.78
N PHE A 45 -6.98 -4.33 6.76
CA PHE A 45 -5.63 -3.99 6.31
C PHE A 45 -4.54 -4.67 7.16
N ILE A 46 -4.67 -4.63 8.49
CA ILE A 46 -3.70 -5.26 9.41
C ILE A 46 -3.70 -6.78 9.22
N LYS A 47 -4.88 -7.38 9.08
CA LYS A 47 -5.00 -8.80 8.82
C LYS A 47 -4.28 -9.17 7.51
N ALA A 48 -4.52 -8.43 6.43
CA ALA A 48 -3.84 -8.66 5.16
C ALA A 48 -2.31 -8.49 5.28
N PHE A 49 -1.84 -7.48 6.01
CA PHE A 49 -0.41 -7.24 6.21
C PHE A 49 0.28 -8.36 7.02
N ASN A 50 -0.40 -8.94 8.01
CA ASN A 50 0.17 -9.97 8.88
C ASN A 50 0.04 -11.38 8.29
N ASP A 51 -1.05 -11.66 7.57
CA ASP A 51 -1.44 -13.04 7.22
C ASP A 51 -1.16 -13.39 5.75
N MET A 52 -1.03 -12.40 4.86
CA MET A 52 -0.83 -12.66 3.42
C MET A 52 0.66 -12.74 3.05
N ALA A 53 0.95 -13.48 1.98
CA ALA A 53 2.29 -13.55 1.40
C ALA A 53 2.61 -12.25 0.65
N ILE A 54 3.30 -11.32 1.31
CA ILE A 54 3.67 -10.04 0.71
C ILE A 54 4.79 -10.24 -0.31
N LEU A 55 4.52 -9.88 -1.56
CA LEU A 55 5.48 -9.89 -2.66
C LEU A 55 6.41 -8.69 -2.63
N ALA A 56 5.88 -7.51 -2.29
CA ALA A 56 6.63 -6.27 -2.22
C ALA A 56 5.97 -5.26 -1.28
N ILE A 57 6.81 -4.35 -0.75
CA ILE A 57 6.37 -3.19 0.05
C ILE A 57 6.94 -1.93 -0.59
N ASN A 58 6.09 -0.92 -0.75
CA ASN A 58 6.44 0.40 -1.23
C ASN A 58 6.19 1.43 -0.12
N PRO A 59 7.22 1.92 0.58
CA PRO A 59 7.07 3.02 1.52
C PRO A 59 6.80 4.33 0.75
N ILE A 60 5.75 5.04 1.14
CA ILE A 60 5.37 6.32 0.53
C ILE A 60 5.83 7.43 1.46
N GLN A 61 6.87 8.16 1.06
CA GLN A 61 7.37 9.30 1.81
C GLN A 61 6.52 10.54 1.53
N LEU A 62 5.88 11.09 2.56
CA LEU A 62 5.28 12.42 2.49
C LEU A 62 6.34 13.48 2.73
N ARG A 63 6.54 14.36 1.75
CA ARG A 63 7.42 15.52 1.92
C ARG A 63 6.82 16.47 2.96
N GLY A 64 7.60 16.82 3.98
CA GLY A 64 7.18 17.75 5.04
C GLY A 64 6.38 17.12 6.18
N GLN A 65 6.24 15.79 6.24
CA GLN A 65 5.64 15.08 7.38
C GLN A 65 6.54 13.90 7.80
N ASP A 66 7.49 14.17 8.70
CA ASP A 66 8.52 13.20 9.08
C ASP A 66 8.00 12.03 9.93
N ILE A 67 6.79 12.14 10.48
CA ILE A 67 6.23 11.17 11.45
C ILE A 67 5.16 10.26 10.82
N VAL A 68 4.76 10.52 9.57
CA VAL A 68 3.66 9.80 8.92
C VAL A 68 4.20 8.73 7.98
N PHE A 69 4.11 7.47 8.41
CA PHE A 69 4.45 6.31 7.60
C PHE A 69 3.26 5.91 6.73
N GLN A 70 3.30 6.28 5.46
CA GLN A 70 2.40 5.73 4.44
C GLN A 70 3.08 4.56 3.74
N LEU A 71 2.31 3.56 3.34
CA LEU A 71 2.84 2.44 2.59
C LEU A 71 1.79 1.79 1.71
N GLU A 72 2.30 1.10 0.71
CA GLU A 72 1.59 0.09 -0.06
C GLU A 72 2.28 -1.25 0.09
N PHE A 73 1.50 -2.33 0.03
CA PHE A 73 2.06 -3.67 -0.11
C PHE A 73 1.24 -4.46 -1.13
N TYR A 74 1.93 -5.39 -1.78
CA TYR A 74 1.44 -6.15 -2.92
C TYR A 74 1.41 -7.62 -2.53
N VAL A 75 0.27 -8.27 -2.76
CA VAL A 75 0.03 -9.69 -2.48
C VAL A 75 -0.50 -10.38 -3.73
#